data_AF-A0A1H2PSU0-F1
#
_entry.id   AF-A0A1H2PSU0-F1
#
_cell.length_a   1.000
_cell.length_b   1.000
_cell.length_c   1.000
_cell.angle_alpha   90.00
_cell.angle_beta   90.00
_cell.angle_gamma   90.00
#
_symmetry.space_group_name_H-M   'P 1'
#
loop_
_entity.id
_entity.type
_entity.pdbx_description
1 polymer ?
#
loop_
_entity_poly.entity_id
_entity_poly.type
_entity_poly.pdbx_seq_one_letter_code
_entity_poly.pdbx_strand_id
1 'polypeptide(L)'
;MPTPPRMPDVHKTMNATDERPESGAADAPRNYEDAVAELETLVARMEGGALSLEDSLAAYRRGATLVAYCQAQLEQVEQQVRVLEADATVALDPARLRAAGGDDV
;
A
#
# COMPACT_ATOMS: atom_id res chain seq x y z
N MET A 1 -40.15 -8.57 51.73
CA MET A 1 -38.82 -8.60 52.38
C MET A 1 -38.20 -9.97 52.15
N PRO A 2 -36.89 -10.12 51.91
CA PRO A 2 -35.92 -9.21 51.27
C PRO A 2 -35.16 -9.91 50.09
N THR A 3 -34.16 -9.23 49.51
CA THR A 3 -33.35 -9.62 48.33
C THR A 3 -32.04 -10.42 48.67
N PRO A 4 -31.23 -10.91 47.70
CA PRO A 4 -30.34 -12.09 47.84
C PRO A 4 -28.82 -11.80 47.96
N PRO A 5 -27.98 -12.85 48.03
CA PRO A 5 -26.70 -12.95 47.29
C PRO A 5 -26.56 -14.28 46.48
N ARG A 6 -26.09 -14.31 45.22
CA ARG A 6 -24.67 -14.42 44.73
C ARG A 6 -23.88 -15.54 45.44
N MET A 7 -23.11 -16.45 44.80
CA MET A 7 -22.56 -16.66 43.44
C MET A 7 -21.88 -18.07 43.46
N PRO A 8 -21.13 -18.53 42.44
CA PRO A 8 -21.41 -18.69 41.02
C PRO A 8 -21.36 -20.23 40.72
N ASP A 9 -20.91 -20.81 39.61
CA ASP A 9 -20.85 -20.38 38.21
C ASP A 9 -21.24 -21.57 37.31
N VAL A 10 -21.96 -21.33 36.21
CA VAL A 10 -22.04 -22.20 35.02
C VAL A 10 -22.28 -21.30 33.80
N HIS A 11 -21.21 -20.80 33.19
CA HIS A 11 -21.18 -20.45 31.76
C HIS A 11 -19.91 -20.98 31.09
N LYS A 12 -19.83 -22.32 30.99
CA LYS A 12 -19.09 -22.95 29.89
C LYS A 12 -19.97 -22.90 28.64
N THR A 13 -19.97 -21.76 27.95
CA THR A 13 -20.61 -21.63 26.64
C THR A 13 -19.70 -20.81 25.73
N MET A 14 -19.14 -21.50 24.74
CA MET A 14 -18.55 -21.02 23.49
C MET A 14 -18.11 -19.55 23.46
N ASN A 15 -16.80 -19.31 23.52
CA ASN A 15 -16.22 -18.10 22.96
C ASN A 15 -16.66 -18.01 21.49
N ALA A 16 -17.44 -16.99 21.16
CA ALA A 16 -17.96 -16.81 19.81
C ALA A 16 -16.81 -16.42 18.88
N THR A 17 -16.58 -17.29 17.89
CA THR A 17 -15.85 -17.03 16.66
C THR A 17 -16.16 -15.65 16.07
N ASP A 18 -15.31 -14.64 16.32
CA ASP A 18 -15.14 -13.51 15.38
C ASP A 18 -13.99 -13.84 14.40
N GLU A 19 -14.07 -15.03 13.78
CA GLU A 19 -13.46 -15.20 12.47
C GLU A 19 -14.38 -14.54 11.44
N ARG A 20 -14.38 -13.21 11.43
CA ARG A 20 -14.82 -12.46 10.25
C ARG A 20 -13.68 -12.54 9.25
N PRO A 21 -13.82 -13.27 8.12
CA PRO A 21 -12.92 -13.07 7.01
C PRO A 21 -13.16 -11.65 6.50
N GLU A 22 -12.26 -10.71 6.84
CA GLU A 22 -12.34 -9.36 6.33
C GLU A 22 -12.04 -9.36 4.83
N SER A 23 -13.12 -9.52 4.06
CA SER A 23 -13.39 -8.98 2.73
C SER A 23 -12.28 -9.09 1.68
N GLY A 24 -12.59 -9.79 0.58
CA GLY A 24 -11.74 -9.95 -0.62
C GLY A 24 -11.53 -8.67 -1.45
N ALA A 25 -11.19 -7.56 -0.80
CA ALA A 25 -10.67 -6.33 -1.37
C ALA A 25 -9.19 -6.08 -0.97
N ALA A 26 -8.59 -6.98 -0.18
CA ALA A 26 -7.23 -6.88 0.35
C ALA A 26 -6.11 -7.32 -0.63
N ASP A 27 -6.42 -7.57 -1.90
CA ASP A 27 -5.46 -8.04 -2.92
C ASP A 27 -4.62 -6.89 -3.52
N ALA A 28 -4.39 -5.79 -2.79
CA ALA A 28 -3.50 -4.71 -3.21
C ALA A 28 -2.56 -4.34 -2.05
N PRO A 29 -1.23 -4.28 -2.28
CA PRO A 29 -0.30 -3.85 -1.24
C PRO A 29 -0.60 -2.40 -0.83
N ARG A 30 -0.46 -2.10 0.46
CA ARG A 30 -0.77 -0.77 0.99
C ARG A 30 0.23 0.29 0.53
N ASN A 31 1.52 -0.07 0.48
CA ASN A 31 2.62 0.81 0.15
C ASN A 31 3.64 0.10 -0.76
N TYR A 32 4.59 0.86 -1.32
CA TYR A 32 5.68 0.32 -2.15
C TYR A 32 6.51 -0.75 -1.43
N GLU A 33 6.93 -0.50 -0.18
CA GLU A 33 7.73 -1.45 0.61
C GLU A 33 6.99 -2.78 0.84
N ASP A 34 5.69 -2.73 1.14
CA ASP A 34 4.86 -3.93 1.29
C ASP A 34 4.78 -4.73 -0.02
N ALA A 35 4.66 -4.02 -1.15
CA ALA A 35 4.60 -4.63 -2.48
C ALA A 35 5.90 -5.36 -2.86
N VAL A 36 7.06 -4.77 -2.50
CA VAL A 36 8.38 -5.36 -2.73
C VAL A 36 8.59 -6.57 -1.82
N ALA A 37 8.31 -6.46 -0.52
CA ALA A 37 8.47 -7.57 0.42
C ALA A 37 7.57 -8.78 0.08
N GLU A 38 6.34 -8.52 -0.42
CA GLU A 38 5.47 -9.58 -0.90
C GLU A 38 6.01 -10.22 -2.19
N LEU A 39 6.55 -9.41 -3.12
CA LEU A 39 7.14 -9.91 -4.36
C LEU A 39 8.37 -10.79 -4.08
N GLU A 40 9.25 -10.38 -3.17
CA GLU A 40 10.40 -11.19 -2.72
C GLU A 40 9.95 -12.53 -2.12
N THR A 41 8.95 -12.49 -1.22
CA THR A 41 8.38 -13.70 -0.61
C THR A 41 7.77 -14.64 -1.67
N LEU A 42 7.12 -14.07 -2.68
CA LEU A 42 6.51 -14.81 -3.77
C LEU A 42 7.55 -15.43 -4.71
N VAL A 43 8.61 -14.69 -5.06
CA VAL A 43 9.74 -15.21 -5.86
C VAL A 43 10.46 -16.33 -5.11
N ALA A 44 10.74 -16.17 -3.81
CA ALA A 44 11.36 -17.22 -3.00
C ALA A 44 10.51 -18.51 -2.96
N ARG A 45 9.17 -18.40 -2.95
CA ARG A 45 8.27 -19.55 -3.08
C ARG A 45 8.34 -20.19 -4.47
N MET A 46 8.47 -19.39 -5.53
CA MET A 46 8.63 -19.87 -6.91
C MET A 46 9.96 -20.62 -7.12
N GLU A 47 11.06 -20.08 -6.60
CA GLU A 47 12.38 -20.72 -6.64
C GLU A 47 12.46 -21.98 -5.78
N GLY A 48 11.66 -22.08 -4.71
CA GLY A 48 11.54 -23.27 -3.88
C GLY A 48 11.00 -24.52 -4.57
N GLY A 49 10.47 -24.41 -5.80
CA GLY A 49 10.15 -25.55 -6.67
C GLY A 49 9.02 -26.49 -6.22
N ALA A 50 8.36 -26.22 -5.09
CA ALA A 50 7.33 -27.06 -4.49
C ALA A 50 5.88 -26.67 -4.86
N LEU A 51 5.70 -25.71 -5.78
CA LEU A 51 4.39 -25.22 -6.21
C LEU A 51 3.77 -26.16 -7.26
N SER A 52 2.45 -26.32 -7.22
CA SER A 52 1.72 -26.93 -8.33
C SER A 52 1.75 -26.02 -9.58
N LEU A 53 1.32 -26.53 -10.72
CA LEU A 53 1.15 -25.73 -11.94
C LEU A 53 0.15 -24.58 -11.74
N GLU A 54 -0.93 -24.84 -11.01
CA GLU A 54 -1.99 -23.86 -10.72
C GLU A 54 -1.50 -22.78 -9.75
N ASP A 55 -0.77 -23.18 -8.70
CA ASP A 55 -0.15 -22.23 -7.76
C ASP A 55 0.94 -21.39 -8.43
N SER A 56 1.72 -21.98 -9.34
CA SER A 56 2.75 -21.27 -10.13
C SER A 56 2.11 -20.20 -11.02
N LEU A 57 0.97 -20.52 -11.64
CA LEU A 57 0.20 -19.59 -12.46
C LEU A 57 -0.45 -18.48 -11.60
N ALA A 58 -0.91 -18.81 -10.39
CA ALA A 58 -1.43 -17.85 -9.43
C ALA A 58 -0.33 -16.90 -8.91
N ALA A 59 0.83 -17.44 -8.54
CA ALA A 59 2.00 -16.68 -8.12
C ALA A 59 2.46 -15.73 -9.23
N TYR A 60 2.56 -16.19 -10.48
CA TYR A 60 2.90 -15.33 -11.61
C TYR A 60 1.92 -14.15 -11.78
N ARG A 61 0.60 -14.41 -11.74
CA ARG A 61 -0.40 -13.32 -11.83
C ARG A 61 -0.27 -12.32 -10.68
N ARG A 62 -0.08 -12.80 -9.45
CA ARG A 62 0.12 -11.97 -8.26
C ARG A 62 1.38 -11.11 -8.38
N GLY A 63 2.51 -11.71 -8.78
CA GLY A 63 3.76 -11.00 -9.04
C GLY A 63 3.63 -9.93 -10.12
N ALA A 64 2.90 -10.21 -11.22
CA ALA A 64 2.63 -9.21 -12.25
C ALA A 64 1.82 -8.00 -11.73
N THR A 65 0.82 -8.22 -10.86
CA THR A 65 0.07 -7.15 -10.18
C THR A 65 0.97 -6.33 -9.27
N LEU A 66 1.84 -6.97 -8.48
CA LEU A 66 2.79 -6.29 -7.59
C LEU A 66 3.78 -5.42 -8.37
N VAL A 67 4.36 -5.94 -9.45
CA VAL A 67 5.28 -5.18 -10.33
C VAL A 67 4.57 -3.98 -10.96
N ALA A 68 3.34 -4.15 -11.46
CA ALA A 68 2.56 -3.05 -12.03
C ALA A 68 2.24 -1.96 -11.00
N TYR A 69 1.93 -2.34 -9.75
CA TYR A 69 1.74 -1.39 -8.65
C TYR A 69 3.03 -0.60 -8.35
N CYS A 70 4.18 -1.28 -8.25
CA CYS A 70 5.47 -0.64 -8.01
C CYS A 70 5.84 0.37 -9.12
N GLN A 71 5.59 0.02 -10.38
CA GLN A 71 5.81 0.93 -11.52
C GLN A 71 4.90 2.16 -11.45
N ALA A 72 3.60 1.97 -11.18
CA ALA A 72 2.65 3.07 -11.05
C ALA A 72 2.98 4.03 -9.88
N GLN A 73 3.49 3.50 -8.76
CA GLN A 73 3.97 4.34 -7.65
C GLN A 73 5.18 5.19 -8.04
N LEU A 74 6.17 4.61 -8.73
CA LEU A 74 7.34 5.36 -9.21
C LEU A 74 6.94 6.44 -10.21
N GLU A 75 6.07 6.13 -11.18
CA GLU A 75 5.58 7.11 -12.15
C GLU A 75 4.83 8.28 -11.50
N GLN A 76 4.03 8.01 -10.45
CA GLN A 76 3.38 9.06 -9.66
C GLN A 76 4.38 9.95 -8.91
N VAL A 77 5.46 9.39 -8.35
CA VAL A 77 6.50 10.15 -7.67
C VAL A 77 7.29 10.99 -8.67
N GLU A 78 7.71 10.42 -9.80
CA GLU A 78 8.38 11.18 -10.87
C GLU A 78 7.52 12.33 -11.38
N GLN A 79 6.21 12.11 -11.56
CA GLN A 79 5.32 13.15 -12.03
C GLN A 79 5.16 14.29 -11.03
N GLN A 80 5.15 13.99 -9.72
CA GLN A 80 5.17 15.01 -8.66
C GLN A 80 6.49 15.79 -8.66
N VAL A 81 7.64 15.12 -8.80
CA VAL A 81 8.95 15.77 -8.91
C VAL A 81 9.00 16.71 -10.12
N ARG A 82 8.55 16.26 -11.31
CA ARG A 82 8.52 17.10 -12.51
C ARG A 82 7.68 18.37 -12.35
N VAL A 83 6.56 18.31 -11.62
CA VAL A 83 5.73 19.50 -11.32
C VAL A 83 6.46 20.44 -10.37
N LEU A 84 7.06 19.92 -9.29
CA LEU A 84 7.83 20.72 -8.33
C LEU A 84 9.06 21.39 -8.97
N GLU A 85 9.76 20.71 -9.89
CA GLU A 85 10.87 21.26 -10.66
C GLU A 85 10.41 22.36 -11.62
N ALA A 86 9.26 22.19 -12.28
CA ALA A 86 8.68 23.20 -13.16
C ALA A 86 8.30 24.48 -12.38
N ASP A 87 7.65 24.33 -11.22
CA ASP A 87 7.28 25.46 -10.36
C ASP A 87 8.53 26.17 -9.78
N ALA A 88 9.53 25.41 -9.32
CA ALA A 88 10.79 25.96 -8.84
C ALA A 88 11.57 26.73 -9.93
N THR A 89 11.55 26.21 -11.17
CA THR A 89 12.19 26.86 -12.32
C THR A 89 11.45 28.15 -12.71
N VAL A 90 10.11 28.14 -12.68
CA VAL A 90 9.27 29.34 -12.91
C VAL A 90 9.54 30.43 -11.88
N ALA A 91 9.78 30.07 -10.62
CA ALA A 91 10.06 31.00 -9.53
C ALA A 91 11.46 31.63 -9.59
N LEU A 92 12.45 30.96 -10.20
CA LEU A 92 13.85 31.41 -10.27
C LEU A 92 14.24 31.98 -11.65
N ASP A 93 13.28 32.13 -12.57
CA ASP A 93 13.53 32.61 -13.93
C ASP A 93 14.10 34.04 -13.95
N PRO A 94 15.39 34.24 -14.30
CA PRO A 94 16.04 35.54 -14.23
C PRO A 94 15.50 36.55 -15.26
N ALA A 95 14.78 36.09 -16.29
CA ALA A 95 14.09 36.97 -17.23
C ALA A 95 12.87 37.63 -16.57
N ARG A 96 12.10 36.88 -15.74
CA ARG A 96 10.98 37.45 -14.96
C ARG A 96 11.47 38.41 -13.88
N LEU A 97 12.54 38.07 -13.17
CA LEU A 97 13.09 38.95 -12.13
C LEU A 97 13.62 40.28 -12.70
N ARG A 98 14.17 40.27 -13.93
CA ARG A 98 14.56 41.51 -14.64
C ARG A 98 13.36 42.34 -15.11
N ALA A 99 12.28 41.70 -15.57
CA ALA A 99 11.07 42.40 -15.98
C ALA A 99 10.37 43.11 -14.79
N ALA A 100 10.50 42.59 -13.57
CA ALA A 100 9.94 43.20 -12.36
C ALA A 100 10.77 44.36 -11.77
N GLY A 101 11.88 44.75 -12.39
CA GLY A 101 12.78 45.81 -11.91
C GLY A 101 13.15 46.85 -12.97
N GLY A 102 12.27 47.05 -13.97
CA GLY A 102 12.58 47.84 -15.18
C GLY A 102 11.84 49.17 -15.35
N ASP A 103 10.90 49.54 -14.46
CA ASP A 103 9.96 50.65 -14.65
C ASP A 103 10.27 51.94 -13.84
N ASP A 104 11.55 52.17 -13.47
CA ASP A 104 11.99 53.38 -12.74
C ASP A 104 13.29 53.99 -13.32
N VAL A 105 13.18 54.76 -14.44
CA VAL A 105 13.93 56.01 -14.73
C VAL A 105 13.44 56.71 -16.00
#